data_AF-A0Q329-F1
#
_entry.id   AF-A0Q329-F1
#
_cell.length_a   1.000
_cell.length_b   1.000
_cell.length_c   1.000
_cell.angle_alpha   90.00
_cell.angle_beta   90.00
_cell.angle_gamma   90.00
#
_symmetry.space_group_name_H-M   'P 1'
#
loop_
_entity.id
_entity.type
_entity.pdbx_description
1 polymer ?
#
loop_
_entity_poly.entity_id
_entity_poly.type
_entity_poly.pdbx_seq_one_letter_code
_entity_poly.pdbx_strand_id
1 'polypeptide(L)' 'MKVINLFTKYFLALLLIQGFIGVVLDSTSFKNAGMNSASRKARFVGKWAMILGAILYILRWVVVS' A
#
# COMPACT_ATOMS: atom_id res chain seq x y z
N MET A 1 -17.94 -1.34 -14.42
CA MET A 1 -16.65 -0.63 -14.51
C MET A 1 -15.49 -1.63 -14.46
N LYS A 2 -14.80 -1.89 -15.58
CA LYS A 2 -13.78 -2.95 -15.69
C LYS A 2 -12.58 -2.79 -14.73
N VAL A 3 -12.25 -1.54 -14.35
CA VAL A 3 -11.12 -1.22 -13.46
C VAL A 3 -11.31 -1.80 -12.06
N ILE A 4 -12.54 -1.86 -11.53
CA ILE A 4 -12.79 -2.37 -10.17
C ILE A 4 -12.45 -3.87 -10.06
N ASN A 5 -12.48 -4.59 -11.18
CA ASN A 5 -12.20 -6.02 -11.18
C ASN A 5 -10.69 -6.33 -11.08
N LEU A 6 -9.81 -5.32 -11.23
CA LEU A 6 -8.37 -5.46 -11.00
C LEU A 6 -8.05 -5.65 -9.50
N PHE A 7 -8.88 -5.14 -8.60
CA PHE A 7 -8.69 -5.20 -7.14
C PHE A 7 -9.04 -6.58 -6.55
N THR A 8 -8.54 -7.65 -7.16
CA THR A 8 -8.69 -9.03 -6.69
C THR A 8 -7.85 -9.27 -5.43
N LYS A 9 -8.02 -10.44 -4.80
CA LYS A 9 -7.17 -10.91 -3.69
C LYS A 9 -5.67 -10.80 -4.01
N TYR A 10 -5.31 -11.08 -5.27
CA TYR A 10 -3.93 -10.96 -5.75
C TYR A 10 -3.41 -9.52 -5.70
N PHE A 11 -4.20 -8.57 -6.19
CA PHE A 11 -3.85 -7.15 -6.17
C PHE A 11 -3.77 -6.59 -4.74
N LEU A 12 -4.68 -7.02 -3.86
CA LEU A 12 -4.61 -6.71 -2.43
C LEU A 12 -3.29 -7.23 -1.81
N ALA A 13 -2.92 -8.48 -2.09
CA ALA A 13 -1.68 -9.06 -1.59
C ALA A 13 -0.44 -8.28 -2.07
N LEU A 14 -0.40 -7.91 -3.36
CA LEU A 14 0.68 -7.08 -3.91
C LEU A 14 0.77 -5.71 -3.21
N LEU A 15 -0.36 -5.03 -2.98
CA LEU A 15 -0.38 -3.74 -2.29
C LEU A 15 0.06 -3.85 -0.83
N LEU A 16 -0.30 -4.94 -0.14
CA LEU A 16 0.16 -5.19 1.22
C LEU A 16 1.67 -5.45 1.28
N ILE A 17 2.21 -6.24 0.34
CA ILE A 17 3.66 -6.49 0.25
C ILE A 17 4.39 -5.18 -0.06
N GLN A 18 3.94 -4.41 -1.04
CA GLN A 18 4.56 -3.15 -1.43
C GLN A 18 4.47 -2.11 -0.32
N GLY A 19 3.33 -2.00 0.35
CA GLY A 19 3.17 -1.15 1.53
C GLY A 19 4.11 -1.56 2.67
N PHE A 20 4.33 -2.86 2.86
CA PHE A 20 5.21 -3.38 3.91
C PHE A 20 6.67 -3.05 3.62
N ILE A 21 7.09 -3.25 2.36
CA ILE A 21 8.40 -2.85 1.87
C ILE A 21 8.62 -1.34 2.06
N GLY A 22 7.64 -0.50 1.68
CA GLY A 22 7.75 0.95 1.84
C GLY A 22 7.80 1.40 3.31
N VAL A 23 7.07 0.73 4.20
CA VAL A 23 7.10 1.03 5.64
C VAL A 23 8.39 0.55 6.29
N VAL A 24 8.91 -0.62 5.92
CA VAL A 24 10.04 -1.25 6.61
C VAL A 24 11.35 -0.97 5.90
N LEU A 25 11.50 -1.40 4.65
CA LEU A 25 12.75 -1.31 3.90
C LEU A 25 13.05 0.12 3.49
N ASP A 26 12.12 0.81 2.83
CA ASP A 26 12.37 2.19 2.36
C ASP A 26 12.57 3.14 3.54
N SER A 27 11.73 3.03 4.59
CA SER A 27 11.90 3.89 5.75
C SER A 27 13.21 3.67 6.50
N THR A 28 13.70 2.43 6.55
CA THR A 28 14.97 2.10 7.20
C THR A 28 16.14 2.58 6.34
N SER A 29 16.07 2.38 5.02
CA SER A 29 17.06 2.86 4.07
C SER A 29 17.21 4.39 4.13
N PHE A 30 16.10 5.13 4.09
CA PHE A 30 16.12 6.60 4.21
C PHE A 30 16.62 7.07 5.58
N LYS A 31 16.32 6.34 6.66
CA LYS A 31 16.82 6.67 7.99
C LYS A 31 18.33 6.46 8.08
N ASN A 32 18.86 5.39 7.50
CA ASN A 32 20.29 5.11 7.44
C ASN A 32 21.05 6.12 6.56
N ALA A 33 20.39 6.68 5.54
CA ALA A 33 20.93 7.75 4.71
C ALA A 33 20.82 9.16 5.34
N GLY A 34 20.38 9.28 6.61
CA GLY A 34 20.17 10.56 7.28
C GLY A 34 18.93 11.36 6.80
N MET A 35 18.14 10.79 5.89
CA MET A 35 16.95 11.41 5.29
C MET A 35 15.69 11.13 6.11
N ASN A 36 15.64 11.65 7.33
CA ASN A 36 14.53 11.41 8.26
C ASN A 36 13.15 11.85 7.74
N SER A 37 13.08 12.93 6.94
CA SER A 37 11.83 13.39 6.33
C SER A 37 11.30 12.41 5.28
N ALA A 38 12.19 11.86 4.44
CA ALA A 38 11.86 10.83 3.45
C ALA A 38 11.44 9.52 4.13
N SER A 39 12.12 9.13 5.21
CA SER A 39 11.75 7.96 6.02
C SER A 39 10.32 8.06 6.56
N ARG A 40 9.96 9.22 7.11
CA ARG A 40 8.60 9.47 7.63
C ARG A 40 7.56 9.45 6.53
N LYS A 41 7.87 10.05 5.37
CA LYS A 41 7.01 10.02 4.18
C LYS A 41 6.82 8.60 3.65
N ALA A 42 7.87 7.80 3.57
CA ALA A 42 7.80 6.40 3.12
C ALA A 42 6.88 5.56 4.02
N ARG A 43 7.00 5.70 5.35
CA ARG A 43 6.06 5.05 6.30
C ARG A 43 4.62 5.50 6.11
N PHE A 44 4.41 6.80 5.89
CA PHE A 44 3.09 7.35 5.67
C PHE A 44 2.48 6.80 4.37
N VAL A 45 3.20 6.91 3.25
CA VAL A 45 2.76 6.42 1.94
C VAL A 45 2.49 4.91 1.98
N GLY A 46 3.38 4.12 2.57
CA GLY A 46 3.19 2.67 2.68
C GLY A 46 1.95 2.30 3.52
N LYS A 47 1.70 2.99 4.64
CA LYS A 47 0.46 2.81 5.42
C LYS A 47 -0.79 3.18 4.62
N TRP A 48 -0.78 4.32 3.94
CA TRP A 48 -1.94 4.75 3.14
C TRP A 48 -2.20 3.85 1.95
N ALA A 49 -1.15 3.33 1.30
CA ALA A 49 -1.28 2.36 0.22
C ALA A 49 -1.97 1.06 0.69
N MET A 50 -1.62 0.56 1.87
CA MET A 50 -2.30 -0.59 2.47
C MET A 50 -3.78 -0.31 2.76
N ILE A 51 -4.07 0.85 3.36
CA ILE A 51 -5.45 1.26 3.71
C ILE A 51 -6.30 1.40 2.43
N LEU A 52 -5.79 2.08 1.40
CA LEU A 52 -6.48 2.22 0.12
C LEU A 52 -6.69 0.88 -0.57
N GLY A 53 -5.70 -0.02 -0.53
CA GLY A 53 -5.83 -1.38 -1.05
C GLY A 53 -6.97 -2.16 -0.39
N ALA A 54 -7.07 -2.09 0.93
CA ALA A 54 -8.16 -2.72 1.69
C ALA A 54 -9.53 -2.13 1.33
N ILE A 55 -9.64 -0.80 1.27
CA ILE A 55 -10.89 -0.11 0.89
C ILE A 55 -11.33 -0.53 -0.51
N LEU A 56 -10.42 -0.54 -1.49
CA LEU A 56 -10.74 -0.89 -2.88
C LEU A 56 -11.12 -2.37 -3.03
N TYR A 57 -10.54 -3.27 -2.23
CA TYR A 57 -10.94 -4.66 -2.19
C TYR A 57 -12.36 -4.84 -1.63
N ILE A 58 -12.70 -4.14 -0.54
CA ILE A 58 -14.05 -4.15 0.03
C ILE A 58 -15.05 -3.57 -0.96
N LEU A 59 -14.71 -2.44 -1.60
CA LEU A 59 -15.55 -1.78 -2.60
C LEU A 59 -15.81 -2.70 -3.80
N ARG A 60 -14.79 -3.43 -4.27
CA ARG A 60 -14.97 -4.47 -5.29
C ARG A 60 -15.95 -5.52 -4.83
N TRP A 61 -15.84 -6.00 -3.58
CA TRP A 61 -16.76 -7.02 -3.07
C TRP A 61 -18.21 -6.55 -3.07
N VAL A 62 -18.48 -5.30 -2.65
CA VAL A 62 -19.82 -4.70 -2.64
C VAL A 62 -20.35 -4.42 -4.05
N VAL A 63 -19.49 -4.00 -4.98
CA VAL A 63 -19.90 -3.62 -6.35
C VAL A 63 -20.03 -4.83 -7.28
N VAL A 64 -19.33 -5.93 -6.98
CA VAL A 64 -19.31 -7.16 -7.80
C VAL A 64 -20.21 -8.26 -7.20
N SER A 65 -20.70 -8.13 -5.96
CA SER A 65 -21.76 -8.98 -5.38
C SER A 65 -23.11 -8.71 -6.03
#